data_AF-A0A2T3ITG8-F1
#
_entry.id   AF-A0A2T3ITG8-F1
#
_cell.length_a   1.000
_cell.length_b   1.000
_cell.length_c   1.000
_cell.angle_alpha   90.00
_cell.angle_beta   90.00
_cell.angle_gamma   90.00
#
_symmetry.space_group_name_H-M   'P 1'
#
loop_
_entity.id
_entity.type
_entity.pdbx_description
1 polymer ?
#
loop_
_entity_poly.entity_id
_entity_poly.type
_entity_poly.pdbx_seq_one_letter_code
_entity_poly.pdbx_strand_id
1 'polypeptide(L)' 'MSISNQTIRVYRIGATKVTCPFPFLPFLESWKLIIQKYPQARHCTLYEDDGVLNDSGEVEYKVHILPPKTNG' A
#
# COMPACT_ATOMS: atom_id res chain seq x y z
N MET A 1 -16.70 16.42 17.98
CA MET A 1 -15.58 15.46 18.16
C MET A 1 -15.70 14.42 17.07
N SER A 2 -14.96 14.57 15.98
CA SER A 2 -14.96 13.61 14.88
C SER A 2 -14.00 12.49 15.27
N ILE A 3 -14.52 11.36 15.73
CA ILE A 3 -13.74 10.14 15.88
C ILE A 3 -13.48 9.68 14.44
N SER A 4 -12.37 10.14 13.87
CA SER A 4 -11.89 9.68 12.57
C SER A 4 -11.53 8.20 12.75
N ASN A 5 -12.48 7.32 12.47
CA ASN A 5 -12.30 5.87 12.48
C ASN A 5 -11.40 5.47 11.29
N GLN A 6 -10.14 5.94 11.32
CA GLN A 6 -9.18 5.77 10.25
C GLN A 6 -8.59 4.38 10.35
N THR A 7 -9.08 3.51 9.48
CA THR A 7 -8.57 2.15 9.31
C THR A 7 -7.09 2.19 8.96
N ILE A 8 -6.27 1.43 9.69
CA ILE A 8 -4.83 1.34 9.45
C ILE A 8 -4.60 0.77 8.05
N ARG A 9 -3.82 1.46 7.22
CA ARG A 9 -3.51 1.01 5.87
C ARG A 9 -2.21 0.21 5.86
N VAL A 10 -2.19 -0.85 5.06
CA VAL A 10 -1.04 -1.73 4.90
C VAL A 10 -0.82 -1.98 3.41
N TYR A 11 0.41 -1.78 2.95
CA TYR A 11 0.85 -2.07 1.60
C TYR A 11 1.65 -3.38 1.57
N ARG A 12 1.16 -4.36 0.82
CA ARG A 12 1.86 -5.62 0.60
C ARG A 12 2.61 -5.57 -0.72
N ILE A 13 3.92 -5.34 -0.62
CA ILE A 13 4.84 -5.21 -1.74
C ILE A 13 5.56 -6.54 -1.91
N GLY A 14 4.99 -7.42 -2.75
CA GLY A 14 5.48 -8.80 -2.91
C GLY A 14 5.31 -9.61 -1.62
N ALA A 15 6.41 -10.12 -1.07
CA ALA A 15 6.42 -10.82 0.21
C ALA A 15 6.43 -9.88 1.43
N THR A 16 6.71 -8.59 1.23
CA THR A 16 6.89 -7.63 2.31
C THR A 16 5.57 -6.96 2.68
N LYS A 17 5.18 -7.03 3.96
CA LYS A 17 4.06 -6.27 4.52
C LYS A 17 4.57 -4.94 5.09
N VAL A 18 4.03 -3.82 4.65
CA VAL A 18 4.44 -2.47 5.07
C VAL A 18 3.24 -1.74 5.64
N THR A 19 3.22 -1.53 6.95
CA THR A 19 2.22 -0.65 7.57
C THR A 19 2.47 0.80 7.15
N CYS A 20 1.41 1.48 6.73
CA CYS A 20 1.47 2.88 6.33
C CYS A 20 1.83 3.75 7.55
N PRO A 21 2.97 4.47 7.54
CA PRO A 21 3.33 5.36 8.64
C PRO A 21 2.55 6.69 8.61
N PHE A 22 1.74 6.92 7.58
CA PHE A 22 1.00 8.17 7.35
C PHE A 22 -0.51 7.92 7.24
N PRO A 23 -1.18 7.46 8.31
CA PRO A 23 -2.60 7.11 8.28
C PRO A 23 -3.51 8.30 7.96
N PHE A 24 -3.06 9.52 8.29
CA PHE A 24 -3.82 10.76 8.11
C PHE A 24 -3.78 11.34 6.69
N LEU A 25 -2.83 10.91 5.86
CA LEU A 25 -2.69 11.45 4.50
C LEU A 25 -3.73 10.84 3.55
N PRO A 26 -4.16 11.56 2.50
CA PRO A 26 -4.92 10.95 1.41
C PRO A 26 -4.20 9.72 0.84
N PHE A 27 -4.96 8.75 0.34
CA PHE A 27 -4.41 7.49 -0.21
C PHE A 27 -3.25 7.77 -1.18
N LEU A 28 -3.50 8.62 -2.18
CA LEU A 28 -2.53 8.95 -3.21
C LEU A 28 -1.20 9.49 -2.64
N GLU A 29 -1.27 10.38 -1.66
CA GLU A 29 -0.07 10.97 -1.03
C GLU A 29 0.68 9.94 -0.18
N SER A 30 -0.06 9.13 0.58
CA SER A 30 0.56 8.03 1.33
C SER A 30 1.22 7.01 0.41
N TRP A 31 0.61 6.69 -0.73
CA TRP A 31 1.16 5.80 -1.75
C TRP A 31 2.42 6.37 -2.39
N LYS A 32 2.43 7.67 -2.74
CA LYS A 32 3.62 8.38 -3.25
C LYS A 32 4.81 8.26 -2.31
N LEU A 33 4.60 8.42 -1.00
CA LEU A 33 5.66 8.28 -0.01
C LEU A 33 6.15 6.84 0.13
N ILE A 34 5.25 5.86 -0.01
CA ILE A 34 5.61 4.44 0.00
C ILE A 34 6.47 4.08 -1.23
N ILE A 35 6.10 4.49 -2.44
CA ILE A 35 6.89 4.19 -3.65
C ILE A 35 8.23 4.93 -3.70
N GLN A 36 8.41 6.02 -2.95
CA GLN A 36 9.72 6.64 -2.75
C GLN A 36 10.65 5.72 -1.95
N LYS A 37 10.13 5.03 -0.93
CA LYS A 37 10.89 4.09 -0.10
C LYS A 37 11.04 2.71 -0.74
N TYR A 38 10.09 2.31 -1.59
CA TYR A 38 10.06 1.02 -2.27
C TYR A 38 9.97 1.21 -3.80
N PRO A 39 11.10 1.53 -4.46
CA PRO A 39 11.12 1.87 -5.89
C PRO A 39 10.62 0.74 -6.81
N GLN A 40 10.69 -0.52 -6.38
CA GLN A 40 10.16 -1.65 -7.13
C GLN A 40 8.65 -1.58 -7.39
N ALA A 41 7.93 -0.83 -6.55
CA ALA A 41 6.50 -0.60 -6.69
C ALA A 41 6.16 0.65 -7.52
N ARG A 42 7.16 1.43 -7.97
CA ARG A 42 6.95 2.70 -8.68
C ARG A 42 6.21 2.54 -10.01
N HIS A 43 6.37 1.39 -10.66
CA HIS A 43 5.70 1.06 -11.91
C HIS A 43 4.32 0.42 -11.71
N CYS A 44 3.93 0.16 -10.46
CA CYS A 44 2.64 -0.41 -10.13
C CYS A 44 1.62 0.71 -9.94
N THR A 45 0.47 0.58 -10.59
CA THR A 45 -0.68 1.43 -10.32
C THR A 45 -1.54 0.77 -9.26
N LEU A 46 -2.04 1.59 -8.33
CA LEU A 46 -2.86 1.15 -7.23
C LEU A 46 -3.94 2.19 -6.97
N TYR A 47 -5.16 1.74 -6.74
CA TYR A 47 -6.33 2.58 -6.51
C TYR A 47 -6.84 2.40 -5.07
N GLU A 48 -7.58 3.39 -4.58
CA GLU A 48 -8.13 3.35 -3.22
C GLU A 48 -9.14 2.19 -3.06
N ASP A 49 -9.88 1.88 -4.13
CA ASP A 49 -10.84 0.78 -4.17
C ASP A 49 -10.20 -0.62 -4.17
N ASP A 50 -8.88 -0.73 -4.41
CA ASP A 50 -8.16 -2.01 -4.33
C ASP A 50 -7.94 -2.46 -2.87
N GLY A 51 -8.24 -1.60 -1.91
CA GLY A 51 -8.08 -1.87 -0.49
C GLY A 51 -9.07 -2.91 0.03
N VAL A 52 -8.55 -3.98 0.62
CA VAL A 52 -9.38 -5.04 1.24
C VAL A 52 -9.21 -5.02 2.74
N LEU A 53 -10.33 -4.97 3.48
CA LEU A 53 -10.30 -5.08 4.94
C LEU A 53 -9.86 -6.50 5.34
N ASN A 54 -8.82 -6.61 6.16
CA ASN A 54 -8.34 -7.88 6.68
C ASN A 54 -8.95 -8.21 8.06
N ASP A 55 -8.75 -9.44 8.53
CA ASP A 55 -9.27 -9.92 9.83
C ASP A 55 -8.70 -9.15 11.04
N SER A 56 -7.60 -8.43 10.85
CA SER A 56 -6.98 -7.57 11.88
C SER A 56 -7.57 -6.16 11.91
N GLY A 57 -8.55 -5.86 11.04
CA GLY A 57 -9.19 -4.55 10.95
C GLY A 57 -8.34 -3.50 10.21
N GLU A 58 -7.38 -3.93 9.39
CA GLU A 58 -6.52 -3.08 8.57
C GLU A 58 -6.97 -3.14 7.09
N VAL A 59 -6.80 -2.06 6.33
CA VAL A 59 -7.00 -2.09 4.87
C VAL A 59 -5.69 -2.51 4.20
N GLU A 60 -5.68 -3.71 3.64
CA GLU A 60 -4.54 -4.26 2.91
C GLU A 60 -4.65 -3.96 1.41
N TYR A 61 -3.57 -3.39 0.87
CA TYR A 61 -3.38 -3.08 -0.53
C TYR A 61 -2.32 -4.01 -1.10
N LYS A 62 -2.70 -4.86 -2.06
CA LYS A 62 -1.77 -5.81 -2.70
C LYS A 62 -1.10 -5.19 -3.91
N VAL A 63 0.21 -5.02 -3.84
CA VAL A 63 1.02 -4.46 -4.92
C VAL A 63 1.56 -5.59 -5.78
N HIS A 64 1.12 -5.67 -7.04
CA HIS A 64 1.63 -6.62 -8.01
C HIS A 64 2.96 -6.14 -8.60
N ILE A 65 4.07 -6.61 -8.01
CA ILE A 65 5.41 -6.38 -8.56
C ILE A 65 5.60 -7.30 -9.75
N LEU A 66 6.01 -6.74 -10.89
CA LEU A 66 6.39 -7.55 -12.05
C LEU A 66 7.62 -8.41 -11.67
N PRO A 67 7.63 -9.70 -12.04
CA PRO A 67 8.81 -10.52 -11.82
C PRO A 67 10.01 -9.91 -12.55
N PRO A 68 11.23 -10.00 -11.98
CA PRO A 68 12.42 -9.54 -12.68
C PRO A 68 12.53 -10.28 -14.01
N LYS A 69 12.72 -9.54 -15.11
CA LYS A 69 12.92 -10.14 -16.43
C LYS A 69 14.12 -11.08 -16.36
N THR A 70 13.87 -12.38 -16.41
CA THR A 70 14.91 -13.40 -16.50
C THR A 70 15.19 -13.60 -17.99
N ASN A 71 16.18 -12.89 -18.53
CA ASN A 71 16.75 -13.27 -19.81
C ASN A 71 17.68 -14.44 -19.52
N GLY A 72 17.22 -15.66 -19.82
CA GLY A 72 18.05 -16.87 -19.82
C GLY A 72 19.08 -16.84 -20.94
#